data_AF-A0A2K2FGT7-F1
#
_entry.id   AF-A0A2K2FGT7-F1
#
_cell.length_a   1.000
_cell.length_b   1.000
_cell.length_c   1.000
_cell.angle_alpha   90.00
_cell.angle_beta   90.00
_cell.angle_gamma   90.00
#
_symmetry.space_group_name_H-M   'P 1'
#
loop_
_entity.id
_entity.type
_entity.pdbx_description
1 polymer ?
#
loop_
_entity_poly.entity_id
_entity_poly.type
_entity_poly.pdbx_seq_one_letter_code
_entity_poly.pdbx_strand_id
1 'polypeptide(L)'
;MFSIVIAVQQGLDDIKNALRSRGYQVVDLEGYKYPIDAMIYSGRSFQLSHITSNNFQQMNTGSRDNYGILLINAMGKSIDEIERILTSRSYTPLF
;
A
#
# COMPACT_ATOMS: atom_id res chain seq x y z
N MET A 1 -8.77 16.29 1.33
CA MET A 1 -8.75 14.98 2.01
C MET A 1 -7.89 14.06 1.17
N PHE A 2 -6.68 13.72 1.63
CA PHE A 2 -5.82 12.77 0.91
C PHE A 2 -6.38 11.38 1.18
N SER A 3 -6.86 10.70 0.13
CA SER A 3 -7.34 9.32 0.23
C SER A 3 -6.17 8.40 -0.03
N ILE A 4 -5.72 7.66 1.00
CA ILE A 4 -4.64 6.67 0.87
C ILE A 4 -5.15 5.53 -0.02
N VAL A 5 -4.45 5.26 -1.11
CA VAL A 5 -4.76 4.17 -2.04
C VAL A 5 -3.89 2.96 -1.69
N ILE A 6 -4.56 1.87 -1.32
CA ILE A 6 -3.93 0.63 -0.88
C ILE A 6 -4.21 -0.47 -1.90
N ALA A 7 -3.16 -0.98 -2.54
CA ALA A 7 -3.26 -2.18 -3.35
C ALA A 7 -3.19 -3.42 -2.46
N VAL A 8 -4.11 -4.37 -2.64
CA VAL A 8 -4.14 -5.62 -1.87
C VAL A 8 -4.10 -6.80 -2.82
N GLN A 9 -3.22 -7.76 -2.54
CA GLN A 9 -3.11 -9.02 -3.30
C GLN A 9 -4.47 -9.75 -3.36
N GLN A 10 -4.74 -10.41 -4.49
CA GLN A 10 -5.93 -11.25 -4.62
C GLN A 10 -5.92 -12.38 -3.57
N GLY A 11 -7.10 -12.75 -3.05
CA GLY A 11 -7.26 -13.77 -2.01
C GLY A 11 -7.16 -13.25 -0.57
N LEU A 12 -6.97 -11.95 -0.36
CA LEU A 12 -7.00 -11.29 0.95
C LEU A 12 -8.28 -10.48 1.17
N ASP A 13 -9.43 -11.03 0.78
CA ASP A 13 -10.69 -10.28 0.74
C ASP A 13 -11.16 -9.79 2.12
N ASP A 14 -10.86 -10.54 3.19
CA ASP A 14 -11.13 -10.12 4.58
C ASP A 14 -10.40 -8.80 4.90
N ILE A 15 -9.13 -8.69 4.49
CA ILE A 15 -8.33 -7.48 4.69
C ILE A 15 -8.87 -6.35 3.83
N LYS A 16 -9.25 -6.61 2.58
CA LYS A 16 -9.83 -5.59 1.70
C LYS A 16 -11.09 -5.01 2.30
N ASN A 17 -12.00 -5.86 2.77
CA ASN A 17 -13.26 -5.43 3.34
C ASN A 17 -13.06 -4.66 4.64
N ALA A 18 -12.14 -5.11 5.49
CA ALA A 18 -11.83 -4.43 6.75
C ALA A 18 -11.15 -3.06 6.54
N LEU A 19 -10.31 -2.90 5.51
CA LEU A 19 -9.74 -1.60 5.17
C LEU A 19 -10.78 -0.67 4.54
N ARG A 20 -11.65 -1.19 3.66
CA ARG A 20 -12.76 -0.40 3.08
C ARG A 20 -13.72 0.10 4.16
N SER A 21 -14.06 -0.73 5.14
CA SER A 21 -14.95 -0.32 6.24
C SER A 21 -14.33 0.75 7.15
N ARG A 22 -12.99 0.85 7.18
CA ARG A 22 -12.23 1.90 7.88
C ARG A 22 -12.01 3.16 7.04
N GLY A 23 -12.53 3.20 5.80
CA GLY A 23 -12.50 4.38 4.94
C GLY A 23 -11.30 4.49 4.00
N TYR A 24 -10.50 3.43 3.86
CA TYR A 24 -9.39 3.39 2.89
C TYR A 24 -9.87 3.09 1.48
N GLN A 25 -9.18 3.65 0.48
CA GLN A 25 -9.39 3.29 -0.90
C GLN A 25 -8.60 2.01 -1.23
N VAL A 26 -9.30 0.90 -1.39
CA VAL A 26 -8.67 -0.42 -1.62
C VAL A 26 -8.86 -0.88 -3.05
N VAL A 27 -7.75 -1.13 -3.74
CA VAL A 27 -7.70 -1.62 -5.12
C VAL A 27 -7.06 -3.01 -5.17
N ASP A 28 -7.43 -3.81 -6.16
CA ASP A 28 -6.79 -5.10 -6.36
C ASP A 28 -5.39 -4.89 -6.94
N LEU A 29 -4.39 -5.55 -6.35
CA LEU A 29 -3.00 -5.42 -6.79
C LEU A 29 -2.80 -5.91 -8.23
N GLU A 30 -3.53 -6.96 -8.62
CA GLU A 30 -3.42 -7.56 -9.94
C GLU A 30 -4.09 -6.67 -10.99
N GLY A 31 -3.28 -6.10 -11.87
CA GLY A 31 -3.77 -5.27 -12.98
C GLY A 31 -3.95 -3.79 -12.65
N TYR A 32 -3.71 -3.36 -11.42
CA TYR A 32 -3.67 -1.92 -11.09
C TYR A 32 -2.38 -1.30 -11.64
N LYS A 33 -2.53 -0.19 -12.37
CA LYS A 33 -1.44 0.52 -13.08
C LYS A 33 -1.29 1.98 -12.66
N TYR A 34 -2.02 2.40 -11.63
CA TYR A 34 -1.98 3.76 -11.12
C TYR A 34 -1.11 3.83 -9.85
N PRO A 35 -0.65 5.02 -9.46
CA PRO A 35 0.12 5.21 -8.24
C PRO A 35 -0.65 4.73 -7.01
N ILE A 36 0.06 4.07 -6.10
CA ILE A 36 -0.45 3.60 -4.81
C ILE A 36 0.46 4.08 -3.68
N ASP A 37 -0.12 4.28 -2.51
CA ASP A 37 0.62 4.68 -1.30
C ASP A 37 1.16 3.46 -0.56
N ALA A 38 0.38 2.37 -0.55
CA ALA A 38 0.73 1.13 0.13
C ALA A 38 0.30 -0.11 -0.66
N MET A 39 1.01 -1.21 -0.43
CA MET A 39 0.74 -2.51 -0.99
C MET A 39 0.76 -3.57 0.10
N ILE A 40 -0.30 -4.37 0.16
CA ILE A 40 -0.45 -5.46 1.12
C ILE A 40 -0.42 -6.78 0.36
N TYR A 41 0.47 -7.67 0.79
CA TYR A 41 0.62 -9.02 0.26
C TYR A 41 0.68 -10.03 1.40
N SER A 42 0.47 -11.31 1.11
CA SER A 42 0.62 -12.38 2.11
C SER A 42 1.42 -13.53 1.51
N GLY A 43 2.51 -13.91 2.18
CA GLY A 43 3.36 -15.03 1.76
C GLY A 43 4.79 -14.93 2.25
N ARG A 44 5.59 -15.97 1.95
CA ARG A 44 7.02 -16.04 2.32
C ARG A 44 7.92 -15.24 1.38
N SER A 45 7.52 -15.08 0.12
CA SER A 45 8.26 -14.31 -0.87
C SER A 45 7.30 -13.37 -1.60
N PHE A 46 7.64 -12.08 -1.56
CA PHE A 46 6.96 -11.09 -2.38
C PHE A 46 7.45 -11.22 -3.82
N GLN A 47 6.56 -11.60 -4.74
CA GLN A 47 6.90 -11.64 -6.16
C GLN A 47 6.84 -10.22 -6.72
N LEU A 48 8.01 -9.59 -6.86
CA LEU A 48 8.21 -8.26 -7.44
C LEU A 48 7.67 -8.12 -8.88
N SER A 49 7.34 -9.23 -9.55
CA SER A 49 6.70 -9.25 -10.88
C SER A 49 5.38 -8.49 -10.95
N HIS A 50 4.70 -8.28 -9.81
CA HIS A 50 3.46 -7.49 -9.73
C HIS A 50 3.72 -5.99 -9.61
N ILE A 51 4.95 -5.57 -9.36
CA ILE A 51 5.33 -4.16 -9.36
C ILE A 51 5.86 -3.77 -10.73
N THR A 52 5.07 -3.00 -11.47
CA THR A 52 5.53 -2.38 -12.73
C THR A 52 5.99 -0.95 -12.46
N SER A 53 6.84 -0.41 -13.34
CA SER A 53 7.34 0.98 -13.27
C SER A 53 6.22 2.03 -13.22
N ASN A 54 4.98 1.67 -13.59
CA ASN A 54 3.81 2.54 -13.52
C ASN A 54 3.23 2.67 -12.10
N ASN A 55 3.53 1.72 -11.21
CA ASN A 55 3.11 1.78 -9.81
C ASN A 55 3.97 2.77 -9.01
N PHE A 56 5.17 3.07 -9.51
CA PHE A 56 6.00 4.17 -9.04
C PHE A 56 5.70 5.41 -9.88
N GLN A 57 5.45 6.56 -9.26
CA GLN A 57 5.49 7.80 -10.03
C GLN A 57 6.91 7.98 -10.56
N GLN A 58 7.05 8.12 -11.88
CA GLN A 58 8.35 8.34 -12.51
C GLN A 58 8.97 9.62 -11.93
N MET A 59 10.15 9.46 -11.34
CA MET A 59 10.96 10.54 -10.79
C MET A 59 11.31 11.53 -11.91
N ASN A 60 10.66 12.69 -11.92
CA ASN A 60 11.24 13.85 -12.58
C ASN A 60 12.45 14.29 -11.77
N THR A 61 13.62 14.21 -12.39
CA THR A 61 14.94 14.54 -11.85
C THR A 61 14.95 15.99 -11.33
N GLY A 62 14.79 16.19 -10.03
CA GLY A 62 14.90 17.53 -9.43
C GLY A 62 14.54 17.62 -7.95
N SER A 63 13.58 16.82 -7.47
CA SER A 63 13.11 16.87 -6.08
C SER A 63 13.27 15.50 -5.44
N ARG A 64 14.15 15.39 -4.44
CA ARG A 64 14.37 14.19 -3.62
C ARG A 64 13.23 13.96 -2.61
N ASP A 65 11.99 14.10 -3.04
CA ASP A 65 10.86 13.65 -2.22
C ASP A 65 10.72 12.14 -2.41
N ASN A 66 11.10 11.40 -1.36
CA ASN A 66 11.05 9.94 -1.27
C ASN A 66 9.60 9.41 -1.37
N TYR A 67 8.99 9.47 -2.56
CA TYR A 67 7.74 8.78 -2.86
C TYR A 67 8.00 7.28 -3.02
N GLY A 68 8.08 6.58 -1.89
CA GLY A 68 8.20 5.13 -1.83
C GLY A 68 6.87 4.46 -1.48
N ILE A 69 6.52 3.40 -2.20
CA ILE A 69 5.37 2.55 -1.89
C ILE A 69 5.65 1.79 -0.59
N LEU A 70 4.71 1.83 0.36
CA LEU A 70 4.82 1.05 1.60
C LEU A 70 4.42 -0.41 1.36
N LEU A 71 5.36 -1.34 1.51
CA LEU A 71 5.12 -2.77 1.37
C LEU A 71 4.82 -3.40 2.74
N ILE A 72 3.67 -4.08 2.87
CA ILE A 72 3.22 -4.72 4.10
C ILE A 72 2.95 -6.21 3.84
N ASN A 73 3.64 -7.08 4.58
CA ASN A 73 3.31 -8.51 4.62
C ASN A 73 2.22 -8.74 5.69
N ALA A 74 1.03 -9.14 5.25
CA ALA A 74 -0.11 -9.45 6.11
C ALA A 74 0.00 -10.83 6.80
N MET A 75 0.95 -11.68 6.42
CA MET A 75 1.09 -13.02 6.99
C MET A 75 1.31 -12.94 8.52
N GLY A 76 0.36 -13.48 9.28
CA GLY A 76 0.40 -13.48 10.74
C GLY A 76 0.13 -12.12 11.39
N LYS A 77 -0.38 -11.13 10.65
CA LYS A 77 -0.76 -9.81 11.18
C LYS A 77 -2.27 -9.67 11.26
N SER A 78 -2.74 -9.06 12.33
CA SER A 78 -4.11 -8.58 12.46
C SER A 78 -4.35 -7.32 11.62
N ILE A 79 -5.62 -7.01 11.35
CA ILE A 79 -5.99 -5.77 10.65
C ILE A 79 -5.54 -4.51 11.40
N ASP A 80 -5.59 -4.54 12.73
CA ASP A 80 -5.19 -3.39 13.56
C ASP A 80 -3.68 -3.15 13.49
N GLU A 81 -2.87 -4.21 13.40
CA GLU A 81 -1.43 -4.08 13.15
C GLU A 81 -1.13 -3.52 11.77
N ILE A 82 -1.88 -3.96 10.75
CA ILE A 82 -1.75 -3.44 9.38
C ILE A 82 -2.08 -1.94 9.37
N GLU A 83 -3.17 -1.53 10.01
CA GLU A 83 -3.57 -0.12 10.11
C GLU A 83 -2.54 0.73 10.87
N ARG A 84 -1.99 0.21 11.97
CA ARG A 84 -0.90 0.87 12.70
C ARG A 84 0.33 1.09 11.82
N ILE A 85 0.67 0.12 10.97
CA ILE A 85 1.78 0.26 10.02
C ILE A 85 1.46 1.33 8.96
N LEU A 86 0.23 1.33 8.41
CA LEU A 86 -0.22 2.32 7.42
C LEU A 86 -0.15 3.76 7.98
N THR A 87 -0.66 3.95 9.19
CA THR A 87 -0.72 5.27 9.85
C THR A 87 0.63 5.75 10.36
N SER A 88 1.57 4.85 10.66
CA SER A 88 2.92 5.24 11.12
C SER A 88 3.69 6.12 10.14
N ARG A 89 3.42 6.00 8.83
CA ARG A 89 3.97 6.90 7.80
C ARG A 89 3.17 8.18 7.61
N SER A 90 1.87 8.17 7.90
CA SER A 90 1.04 9.38 7.81
C SER A 90 1.46 10.44 8.82
N TYR A 91 2.06 10.02 9.94
CA TYR A 91 2.72 10.91 10.90
C TYR A 91 4.14 11.24 10.45
N THR A 92 4.30 12.01 9.38
CA THR A 92 5.55 12.78 9.24
C THR A 92 5.42 13.95 10.22
N PRO A 93 6.31 14.10 11.22
CA PRO A 93 6.21 15.17 12.19
C PRO A 93 6.26 16.53 11.47
N LEU A 94 5.38 17.45 11.85
CA LEU A 94 5.38 18.84 11.36
C LEU A 94 6.49 19.68 12.01
N PHE A 95 7.47 19.05 12.67
CA PHE A 95 8.47 19.70 13.50
C PHE A 95 9.82 19.01 13.33
#